data_AF-A0A968WS89-F1
#
_entry.id   AF-A0A968WS89-F1
#
_cell.length_a   1.000
_cell.length_b   1.000
_cell.length_c   1.000
_cell.angle_alpha   90.00
_cell.angle_beta   90.00
_cell.angle_gamma   90.00
#
_symmetry.space_group_name_H-M   'P 1'
#
loop_
_entity.id
_entity.type
_entity.pdbx_description
1 polymer ?
#
loop_
_entity_poly.entity_id
_entity_poly.type
_entity_poly.pdbx_seq_one_letter_code
_entity_poly.pdbx_strand_id
1 'polypeptide(L)'
;MKRTSPAQAREFALEKYRHDRRHEVELNKATLQYELESLRILSYLNGGAAALYLGLVSSLAKQSAALDLACHAAPVVAWAIGLFAAALAIWQMYEAQVGYTQAYHRRRRAEEKRRLEGHQAYVTVTDPKKTAEQYDEWASEAAGKANRNKSYAKMFALASVLMFCAGLLTALMALTTR
;
A
#
# COMPACT_ATOMS: atom_id res chain seq x y z
N MET A 1 -34.81 33.78 14.12
CA MET A 1 -33.56 33.18 13.63
C MET A 1 -32.62 34.28 13.18
N LYS A 2 -31.45 34.47 13.82
CA LYS A 2 -30.43 35.43 13.34
C LYS A 2 -29.84 34.86 12.04
N ARG A 3 -29.96 35.59 10.93
CA ARG A 3 -29.26 35.26 9.69
C ARG A 3 -27.76 35.47 9.91
N THR A 4 -26.96 34.45 9.69
CA THR A 4 -25.50 34.52 9.71
C THR A 4 -25.04 35.50 8.64
N SER A 5 -24.10 36.37 8.98
CA SER A 5 -23.54 37.30 8.00
C SER A 5 -22.74 36.55 6.93
N PRO A 6 -22.61 37.07 5.70
CA PRO A 6 -21.80 36.46 4.64
C PRO A 6 -20.34 36.22 5.07
N ALA A 7 -19.79 37.09 5.93
CA ALA A 7 -18.45 36.93 6.49
C ALA A 7 -18.36 35.70 7.41
N GLN A 8 -19.32 35.54 8.33
CA GLN A 8 -19.39 34.37 9.22
C GLN A 8 -19.60 33.06 8.45
N ALA A 9 -20.41 33.08 7.38
CA ALA A 9 -20.60 31.90 6.52
C ALA A 9 -19.30 31.50 5.81
N ARG A 10 -18.52 32.48 5.33
CA ARG A 10 -17.22 32.24 4.69
C ARG A 10 -16.19 31.71 5.67
N GLU A 11 -16.13 32.27 6.87
CA GLU A 11 -15.20 31.84 7.92
C GLU A 11 -15.48 30.39 8.36
N PHE A 12 -16.75 30.06 8.59
CA PHE A 12 -17.17 28.69 8.88
C PHE A 12 -16.81 27.71 7.75
N ALA A 13 -17.02 28.09 6.49
CA ALA A 13 -16.68 27.25 5.33
C ALA A 13 -15.16 27.00 5.23
N LEU A 14 -14.35 28.02 5.48
CA LEU A 14 -12.88 27.90 5.49
C LEU A 14 -12.39 27.02 6.64
N GLU A 15 -12.97 27.15 7.82
CA GLU A 15 -12.62 26.35 8.99
C GLU A 15 -13.01 24.89 8.81
N LYS A 16 -14.23 24.63 8.32
CA LYS A 16 -14.65 23.29 7.91
C LYS A 16 -13.70 22.67 6.90
N TYR A 17 -13.35 23.42 5.84
CA TYR A 17 -12.40 22.95 4.84
C TYR A 17 -11.04 22.58 5.47
N ARG A 18 -10.49 23.42 6.35
CA ARG A 18 -9.23 23.12 7.05
C ARG A 18 -9.33 21.88 7.91
N HIS A 19 -10.45 21.68 8.61
CA HIS A 19 -10.70 20.50 9.43
C HIS A 19 -10.76 19.22 8.57
N ASP A 20 -11.52 19.26 7.47
CA ASP A 20 -11.62 18.14 6.52
C ASP A 20 -10.23 17.78 5.97
N ARG A 21 -9.42 18.78 5.60
CA ARG A 21 -8.03 18.57 5.14
C ARG A 21 -7.13 17.92 6.18
N ARG A 22 -7.25 18.30 7.46
CA ARG A 22 -6.47 17.69 8.55
C ARG A 22 -6.88 16.23 8.75
N HIS A 23 -8.18 15.97 8.77
CA HIS A 23 -8.72 14.62 8.94
C HIS A 23 -8.27 13.67 7.81
N GLU A 24 -8.31 14.12 6.56
CA GLU A 24 -7.81 13.33 5.42
C GLU A 24 -6.32 12.98 5.57
N VAL A 25 -5.50 13.94 5.99
CA VAL A 25 -4.06 13.71 6.18
C VAL A 25 -3.80 12.72 7.30
N GLU A 26 -4.57 12.79 8.39
CA GLU A 26 -4.46 11.83 9.51
C GLU A 26 -4.89 10.42 9.09
N LEU A 27 -5.98 10.28 8.34
CA LEU A 27 -6.40 8.99 7.77
C LEU A 27 -5.33 8.38 6.85
N ASN A 28 -4.71 9.20 6.00
CA ASN A 28 -3.64 8.74 5.12
C ASN A 28 -2.40 8.30 5.92
N LYS A 29 -2.04 9.03 6.98
CA LYS A 29 -0.93 8.65 7.88
C LYS A 29 -1.21 7.33 8.59
N ALA A 30 -2.41 7.17 9.15
CA ALA A 30 -2.81 5.94 9.83
C ALA A 30 -2.81 4.73 8.88
N THR A 31 -3.33 4.92 7.66
CA THR A 31 -3.33 3.88 6.62
C THR A 31 -1.91 3.49 6.22
N LEU A 32 -1.04 4.47 5.98
CA LEU A 32 0.37 4.23 5.66
C LEU A 32 1.09 3.47 6.78
N GLN A 33 0.83 3.80 8.05
CA GLN A 33 1.41 3.07 9.18
C GLN A 33 0.96 1.61 9.21
N TYR A 34 -0.34 1.34 9.07
CA TYR A 34 -0.87 -0.02 9.05
C TYR A 34 -0.28 -0.86 7.90
N GLU A 35 -0.12 -0.24 6.73
CA GLU A 35 0.54 -0.89 5.59
C GLU A 35 2.01 -1.17 5.90
N LEU A 36 2.79 -0.20 6.37
CA LEU A 36 4.20 -0.41 6.74
C LEU A 36 4.38 -1.54 7.77
N GLU A 37 3.50 -1.64 8.76
CA GLU A 37 3.53 -2.73 9.73
C GLU A 37 3.25 -4.09 9.08
N SER A 38 2.23 -4.17 8.22
CA SER A 38 1.94 -5.40 7.45
C SER A 38 3.15 -5.84 6.61
N LEU A 39 3.90 -4.88 6.08
CA LEU A 39 5.08 -5.12 5.24
C LEU A 39 6.31 -5.56 6.05
N ARG A 40 6.49 -4.98 7.24
CA ARG A 40 7.51 -5.42 8.20
C ARG A 40 7.29 -6.89 8.56
N ILE A 41 6.05 -7.28 8.81
CA ILE A 41 5.70 -8.67 9.15
C ILE A 41 6.14 -9.63 8.03
N LEU A 42 5.80 -9.37 6.76
CA LEU A 42 6.19 -10.25 5.64
C LEU A 42 7.71 -10.32 5.44
N SER A 43 8.40 -9.20 5.65
CA SER A 43 9.85 -9.11 5.55
C SER A 43 10.55 -9.87 6.67
N TYR A 44 10.08 -9.72 7.92
CA TYR A 44 10.58 -10.48 9.06
C TYR A 44 10.29 -11.96 8.94
N LEU A 45 9.13 -12.32 8.41
CA LEU A 45 8.74 -13.72 8.23
C LEU A 45 9.71 -14.45 7.30
N ASN A 46 9.98 -13.90 6.12
CA ASN A 46 10.88 -14.54 5.15
C ASN A 46 12.36 -14.29 5.47
N GLY A 47 12.75 -13.04 5.68
CA GLY A 47 14.15 -12.67 5.94
C GLY A 47 14.66 -13.19 7.28
N GLY A 48 13.83 -13.12 8.32
CA GLY A 48 14.15 -13.66 9.65
C GLY A 48 14.28 -15.17 9.63
N ALA A 49 13.37 -15.88 8.95
CA ALA A 49 13.46 -17.34 8.82
C ALA A 49 14.72 -17.78 8.06
N ALA A 50 15.03 -17.11 6.94
CA ALA A 50 16.26 -17.38 6.20
C ALA A 50 17.51 -17.15 7.06
N ALA A 51 17.58 -16.03 7.80
CA ALA A 51 18.71 -15.74 8.67
C ALA A 51 18.86 -16.76 9.82
N LEU A 52 17.76 -17.13 10.48
CA LEU A 52 17.75 -18.14 11.55
C LEU A 52 18.18 -19.50 11.03
N TYR A 53 17.66 -19.91 9.87
CA TYR A 53 18.00 -21.19 9.27
C TYR A 53 19.45 -21.26 8.82
N LEU A 54 19.97 -20.21 8.17
CA LEU A 54 21.38 -20.13 7.80
C LEU A 54 22.30 -20.16 9.04
N GLY A 55 21.89 -19.52 10.13
CA GLY A 55 22.58 -19.61 11.41
C GLY A 55 22.63 -21.04 11.95
N LEU A 56 21.51 -21.76 11.89
CA LEU A 56 21.43 -23.17 12.27
C LEU A 56 22.32 -24.04 11.37
N VAL A 57 22.21 -23.92 10.04
CA VAL A 57 23.02 -24.67 9.07
C VAL A 57 24.51 -24.42 9.29
N SER A 58 24.92 -23.17 9.53
CA SER A 58 26.31 -22.82 9.84
C SER A 58 26.80 -23.50 11.12
N SER A 59 25.96 -23.58 12.15
CA SER A 59 26.30 -24.31 13.39
C SER A 59 26.45 -25.82 13.16
N LEU A 60 25.60 -26.41 12.32
CA LEU A 60 25.64 -27.84 12.00
C LEU A 60 26.84 -28.23 11.14
N ALA A 61 27.19 -27.38 10.16
CA ALA A 61 28.36 -27.58 9.31
C ALA A 61 29.68 -27.63 10.11
N LYS A 62 29.72 -27.01 11.31
CA LYS A 62 30.88 -27.10 12.21
C LYS A 62 30.97 -28.43 12.95
N GLN A 63 29.85 -29.16 13.08
CA GLN A 63 29.75 -30.40 13.87
C GLN A 63 29.78 -31.67 12.99
N SER A 64 29.46 -31.57 11.71
CA SER A 64 29.40 -32.71 10.78
C SER A 64 30.14 -32.41 9.48
N ALA A 65 31.02 -33.32 9.07
CA ALA A 65 31.85 -33.18 7.87
C ALA A 65 31.10 -33.46 6.54
N ALA A 66 29.88 -33.98 6.60
CA ALA A 66 29.12 -34.44 5.43
C ALA A 66 27.75 -33.77 5.32
N LEU A 67 27.70 -32.43 5.37
CA LEU A 67 26.46 -31.69 5.17
C LEU A 67 26.19 -31.51 3.66
N ASP A 68 25.08 -32.02 3.15
CA ASP A 68 24.67 -31.76 1.76
C ASP A 68 24.10 -30.34 1.63
N LEU A 69 24.96 -29.43 1.17
CA LEU A 69 24.60 -28.03 0.96
C LEU A 69 23.47 -27.84 -0.07
N ALA A 70 23.28 -28.78 -1.00
CA ALA A 70 22.24 -28.66 -2.01
C ALA A 70 20.83 -28.78 -1.39
N CYS A 71 20.66 -29.69 -0.43
CA CYS A 71 19.40 -29.85 0.31
C CYS A 71 19.06 -28.60 1.15
N HIS A 72 20.07 -27.92 1.69
CA HIS A 72 19.89 -26.73 2.51
C HIS A 72 19.69 -25.42 1.71
N ALA A 73 19.96 -25.42 0.40
CA ALA A 73 19.74 -24.26 -0.45
C ALA A 73 18.25 -24.02 -0.75
N ALA A 74 17.47 -25.09 -0.92
CA ALA A 74 16.04 -25.03 -1.27
C ALA A 74 15.19 -24.13 -0.34
N PRO A 75 15.25 -24.24 1.00
CA PRO A 75 14.47 -23.38 1.88
C PRO A 75 14.88 -21.90 1.80
N VAL A 76 16.17 -21.63 1.65
CA VAL A 76 16.71 -20.27 1.53
C VAL A 76 16.22 -19.61 0.24
N VAL A 77 16.24 -20.35 -0.88
CA VAL A 77 15.70 -19.88 -2.17
C VAL A 77 14.20 -19.62 -2.06
N ALA A 78 13.45 -20.50 -1.39
CA ALA A 78 12.01 -20.32 -1.19
C ALA A 78 11.71 -19.02 -0.41
N TRP A 79 12.40 -18.76 0.70
CA TRP A 79 12.25 -17.51 1.46
C TRP A 79 12.74 -16.28 0.70
N ALA A 80 13.79 -16.40 -0.13
CA ALA A 80 14.24 -15.29 -0.97
C ALA A 80 13.17 -14.90 -2.01
N ILE A 81 12.52 -15.87 -2.66
CA ILE A 81 11.38 -15.63 -3.55
C ILE A 81 10.20 -15.03 -2.76
N GLY A 82 9.94 -15.54 -1.56
CA GLY A 82 8.91 -14.99 -0.66
C GLY A 82 9.17 -13.53 -0.28
N LEU A 83 10.42 -13.16 -0.03
CA LEU A 83 10.83 -11.78 0.24
C LEU A 83 10.66 -10.88 -1.00
N PHE A 84 11.02 -11.38 -2.18
CA PHE A 84 10.80 -10.66 -3.43
C PHE A 84 9.30 -10.43 -3.71
N ALA A 85 8.46 -11.45 -3.49
CA ALA A 85 7.01 -11.30 -3.59
C ALA A 85 6.47 -10.27 -2.58
N ALA A 86 6.98 -10.25 -1.35
CA ALA A 86 6.64 -9.21 -0.38
C ALA A 86 6.99 -7.81 -0.91
N ALA A 87 8.18 -7.62 -1.48
CA ALA A 87 8.58 -6.34 -2.09
C ALA A 87 7.65 -5.90 -3.23
N LEU A 88 7.20 -6.83 -4.09
CA LEU A 88 6.21 -6.52 -5.11
C LEU A 88 4.85 -6.14 -4.51
N ALA A 89 4.43 -6.81 -3.42
CA ALA A 89 3.21 -6.44 -2.72
C ALA A 89 3.28 -5.00 -2.18
N ILE A 90 4.43 -4.58 -1.63
CA ILE A 90 4.70 -3.20 -1.18
C ILE A 90 4.49 -2.23 -2.33
N TRP A 91 5.18 -2.48 -3.43
CA TRP A 91 5.17 -1.60 -4.59
C TRP A 91 3.75 -1.41 -5.12
N GLN A 92 2.99 -2.49 -5.24
CA GLN A 92 1.61 -2.43 -5.73
C GLN A 92 0.68 -1.72 -4.75
N MET A 93 0.87 -1.88 -3.44
CA MET A 93 0.07 -1.15 -2.45
C MET A 93 0.35 0.36 -2.51
N TYR A 94 1.62 0.75 -2.64
CA TYR A 94 2.02 2.14 -2.85
C TYR A 94 1.34 2.74 -4.09
N GLU A 95 1.42 2.06 -5.24
CA GLU A 95 0.76 2.51 -6.47
C GLU A 95 -0.78 2.58 -6.31
N ALA A 96 -1.38 1.71 -5.50
CA ALA A 96 -2.79 1.79 -5.17
C ALA A 96 -3.13 3.04 -4.35
N GLN A 97 -2.33 3.36 -3.33
CA GLN A 97 -2.51 4.59 -2.54
C GLN A 97 -2.37 5.85 -3.37
N VAL A 98 -1.38 5.90 -4.27
CA VAL A 98 -1.22 7.01 -5.22
C VAL A 98 -2.47 7.14 -6.09
N GLY A 99 -2.97 6.03 -6.63
CA GLY A 99 -4.19 6.02 -7.45
C GLY A 99 -5.44 6.50 -6.69
N TYR A 100 -5.66 6.05 -5.45
CA TYR A 100 -6.78 6.54 -4.63
C TYR A 100 -6.65 8.01 -4.27
N THR A 101 -5.45 8.48 -3.96
CA THR A 101 -5.18 9.90 -3.66
C THR A 101 -5.48 10.77 -4.87
N GLN A 102 -5.03 10.35 -6.06
CA GLN A 102 -5.35 11.03 -7.32
C GLN A 102 -6.86 11.01 -7.61
N ALA A 103 -7.53 9.87 -7.41
CA ALA A 103 -8.97 9.75 -7.59
C ALA A 103 -9.73 10.73 -6.69
N TYR A 104 -9.36 10.79 -5.40
CA TYR A 104 -9.96 11.70 -4.44
C TYR A 104 -9.77 13.17 -4.85
N HIS A 105 -8.54 13.57 -5.18
CA HIS A 105 -8.26 14.93 -5.64
C HIS A 105 -9.06 15.33 -6.89
N ARG A 106 -9.23 14.39 -7.82
CA ARG A 106 -10.00 14.61 -9.05
C ARG A 106 -11.50 14.75 -8.77
N ARG A 107 -12.10 13.88 -7.94
CA ARG A 107 -13.52 14.00 -7.50
C ARG A 107 -13.77 15.34 -6.83
N ARG A 108 -12.85 15.76 -5.97
CA ARG A 108 -12.97 17.06 -5.30
C ARG A 108 -12.98 18.21 -6.30
N ARG A 109 -12.08 18.19 -7.30
CA ARG A 109 -12.07 19.21 -8.36
C ARG A 109 -13.36 19.21 -9.18
N ALA A 110 -13.95 18.03 -9.43
CA ALA A 110 -15.25 17.93 -10.08
C ALA A 110 -16.35 18.60 -9.25
N GLU A 111 -16.41 18.32 -7.94
CA GLU A 111 -17.38 18.94 -7.02
C GLU A 111 -17.17 20.45 -6.88
N GLU A 112 -15.92 20.89 -6.71
CA GLU A 112 -15.56 22.31 -6.68
C GLU A 112 -16.05 22.99 -7.96
N LYS A 113 -15.79 22.42 -9.13
CA LYS A 113 -16.24 22.98 -10.41
C LYS A 113 -17.77 23.05 -10.51
N ARG A 114 -18.50 21.99 -10.14
CA ARG A 114 -19.99 22.00 -10.12
C ARG A 114 -20.56 23.11 -9.23
N ARG A 115 -19.95 23.34 -8.07
CA ARG A 115 -20.38 24.39 -7.13
C ARG A 115 -20.11 25.80 -7.68
N LEU A 116 -18.98 25.98 -8.35
CA LEU A 116 -18.56 27.25 -8.94
C LEU A 116 -19.32 27.60 -10.23
N GLU A 117 -19.68 26.61 -11.05
CA GLU A 117 -20.52 26.84 -12.25
C GLU A 117 -21.91 27.39 -11.89
N GLY A 118 -22.42 27.09 -10.68
CA GLY A 118 -23.63 27.71 -10.14
C GLY A 118 -23.46 29.15 -9.63
N HIS A 119 -22.23 29.67 -9.52
CA HIS A 119 -21.92 30.99 -8.99
C HIS A 119 -20.96 31.74 -9.94
N GLN A 120 -21.51 32.50 -10.88
CA GLN A 120 -20.79 33.22 -11.98
C GLN A 120 -19.55 34.04 -11.56
N ALA A 121 -19.36 34.37 -10.27
CA ALA A 121 -18.30 35.25 -9.79
C ALA A 121 -16.92 34.60 -9.58
N TYR A 122 -16.76 33.28 -9.71
CA TYR A 122 -15.51 32.57 -9.30
C TYR A 122 -14.82 31.72 -10.39
N VAL A 123 -15.19 31.93 -11.66
CA VAL A 123 -14.74 31.12 -12.81
C VAL A 123 -13.21 31.16 -13.05
N THR A 124 -12.46 32.06 -12.41
CA THR A 124 -11.01 32.27 -12.66
C THR A 124 -10.06 31.31 -11.94
N VAL A 125 -10.51 30.48 -10.98
CA VAL A 125 -9.61 29.60 -10.19
C VAL A 125 -9.48 28.18 -10.77
N THR A 126 -10.45 27.74 -11.57
CA THR A 126 -10.48 26.41 -12.18
C THR A 126 -10.00 26.44 -13.63
N ASP A 127 -9.19 25.46 -14.04
CA ASP A 127 -8.75 25.29 -15.44
C ASP A 127 -9.98 25.33 -16.38
N PRO A 128 -10.14 26.38 -17.20
CA PRO A 128 -11.36 26.59 -17.96
C PRO A 128 -11.61 25.49 -18.99
N LYS A 129 -10.57 24.75 -19.40
CA LYS A 129 -10.67 23.66 -20.37
C LYS A 129 -11.27 22.38 -19.77
N LYS A 130 -11.19 22.26 -18.44
CA LYS A 130 -11.47 21.08 -17.59
C LYS A 130 -12.92 20.83 -17.18
N THR A 131 -13.83 20.10 -17.85
CA THR A 131 -15.22 19.94 -17.32
C THR A 131 -15.29 19.12 -16.03
N ALA A 132 -16.39 19.26 -15.27
CA ALA A 132 -16.58 18.45 -14.06
C ALA A 132 -16.72 16.95 -14.39
N GLU A 133 -17.39 16.59 -15.49
CA GLU A 133 -17.48 15.19 -15.93
C GLU A 133 -16.11 14.60 -16.22
N GLN A 134 -15.21 15.35 -16.86
CA GLN A 134 -13.85 14.89 -17.16
C GLN A 134 -13.05 14.59 -15.89
N TYR A 135 -13.20 15.42 -14.85
CA TYR A 135 -12.56 15.15 -13.56
C TYR A 135 -13.11 13.88 -12.90
N ASP A 136 -14.41 13.62 -13.00
CA ASP A 136 -15.03 12.39 -12.47
C ASP A 136 -14.64 11.13 -13.24
N GLU A 137 -14.52 11.23 -14.57
CA GLU A 137 -14.03 10.15 -15.42
C GLU A 137 -12.59 9.78 -15.02
N TRP A 138 -11.69 10.77 -14.98
CA TRP A 138 -10.32 10.56 -14.55
C TRP A 138 -10.21 10.07 -13.10
N ALA A 139 -11.13 10.48 -12.23
CA ALA A 139 -11.16 9.95 -10.87
C ALA A 139 -11.52 8.46 -10.85
N SER A 140 -12.51 8.07 -11.65
CA SER A 140 -12.97 6.69 -11.77
C SER A 140 -11.89 5.81 -12.37
N GLU A 141 -11.17 6.29 -13.38
CA GLU A 141 -10.02 5.60 -13.96
C GLU A 141 -8.90 5.39 -12.93
N ALA A 142 -8.54 6.43 -12.17
CA ALA A 142 -7.52 6.35 -11.13
C ALA A 142 -7.92 5.37 -10.01
N ALA A 143 -9.18 5.40 -9.57
CA ALA A 143 -9.71 4.45 -8.60
C ALA A 143 -9.73 3.01 -9.15
N GLY A 144 -10.04 2.83 -10.44
CA GLY A 144 -9.99 1.55 -11.12
C GLY A 144 -8.57 0.97 -11.16
N LYS A 145 -7.56 1.80 -11.51
CA LYS A 145 -6.15 1.40 -11.45
C LYS A 145 -5.74 1.04 -10.01
N ALA A 146 -6.13 1.85 -9.03
CA ALA A 146 -5.85 1.59 -7.62
C ALA A 146 -6.43 0.25 -7.14
N ASN A 147 -7.67 -0.06 -7.51
CA ASN A 147 -8.31 -1.33 -7.18
C ASN A 147 -7.55 -2.53 -7.77
N ARG A 148 -7.08 -2.44 -9.03
CA ARG A 148 -6.28 -3.51 -9.64
C ARG A 148 -4.96 -3.72 -8.89
N ASN A 149 -4.25 -2.64 -8.59
CA ASN A 149 -2.99 -2.70 -7.86
C ASN A 149 -3.18 -3.28 -6.45
N LYS A 150 -4.27 -2.91 -5.76
CA LYS A 150 -4.65 -3.51 -4.47
C LYS A 150 -4.87 -5.02 -4.57
N SER A 151 -5.52 -5.50 -5.64
CA SER A 151 -5.69 -6.93 -5.88
C SER A 151 -4.35 -7.64 -6.13
N TYR A 152 -3.46 -7.04 -6.92
CA TYR A 152 -2.10 -7.58 -7.12
C TYR A 152 -1.29 -7.61 -5.81
N ALA A 153 -1.39 -6.56 -4.99
CA ALA A 153 -0.73 -6.51 -3.69
C ALA A 153 -1.16 -7.69 -2.79
N LYS A 154 -2.46 -7.99 -2.74
CA LYS A 154 -2.98 -9.16 -2.00
C LYS A 154 -2.46 -10.49 -2.56
N MET A 155 -2.42 -10.62 -3.88
CA MET A 155 -1.91 -11.82 -4.54
C MET A 155 -0.43 -12.06 -4.23
N PHE A 156 0.40 -11.02 -4.30
CA PHE A 156 1.82 -11.11 -3.97
C PHE A 156 2.07 -11.34 -2.47
N ALA A 157 1.27 -10.74 -1.59
CA ALA A 157 1.32 -11.02 -0.16
C ALA A 157 1.00 -12.49 0.14
N LEU A 158 -0.05 -13.05 -0.49
CA LEU A 158 -0.38 -14.46 -0.38
C LEU A 158 0.76 -15.35 -0.90
N ALA A 159 1.32 -15.03 -2.07
CA ALA A 159 2.46 -15.76 -2.62
C ALA A 159 3.66 -15.74 -1.65
N SER A 160 3.95 -14.60 -1.01
CA SER A 160 5.00 -14.48 0.00
C SER A 160 4.77 -15.43 1.20
N VAL A 161 3.54 -15.53 1.70
CA VAL A 161 3.18 -16.45 2.79
C VAL A 161 3.30 -17.91 2.36
N LEU A 162 2.84 -18.25 1.15
CA LEU A 162 2.96 -19.61 0.62
C LEU A 162 4.43 -20.03 0.45
N MET A 163 5.28 -19.13 -0.04
CA MET A 163 6.72 -19.37 -0.15
C MET A 163 7.39 -19.52 1.22
N PHE A 164 6.94 -18.79 2.23
CA PHE A 164 7.38 -19.01 3.61
C PHE A 164 7.07 -20.43 4.09
N CYS A 165 5.83 -20.90 3.88
CA CYS A 165 5.42 -22.25 4.25
C CYS A 165 6.21 -23.32 3.49
N ALA A 166 6.45 -23.13 2.19
CA ALA A 166 7.27 -24.03 1.39
C ALA A 166 8.73 -24.07 1.88
N GLY A 167 9.30 -22.91 2.22
CA GLY A 167 10.63 -22.80 2.83
C GLY A 167 10.69 -23.54 4.17
N LEU A 168 9.68 -23.40 5.01
CA LEU A 168 9.60 -24.12 6.29
C LEU A 168 9.53 -25.63 6.09
N LEU A 169 8.68 -26.12 5.19
CA LEU A 169 8.54 -27.55 4.92
C LEU A 169 9.84 -28.17 4.38
N THR A 170 10.47 -27.51 3.41
CA THR A 170 11.75 -27.97 2.84
C THR A 170 12.89 -27.90 3.85
N ALA A 171 12.90 -26.89 4.73
CA ALA A 171 13.84 -26.79 5.83
C ALA A 171 13.70 -27.96 6.81
N LEU A 172 12.46 -28.33 7.17
CA LEU A 172 12.18 -29.48 8.04
C LEU A 172 12.62 -30.79 7.39
N MET A 173 12.29 -31.00 6.11
CA MET A 173 12.73 -32.19 5.38
C MET A 173 14.26 -32.30 5.35
N ALA A 174 14.95 -31.22 4.99
CA ALA A 174 16.41 -31.19 4.96
C ALA A 174 17.06 -31.46 6.34
N LEU A 175 16.39 -31.09 7.43
CA LEU A 175 16.86 -31.39 8.78
C LEU A 175 16.61 -32.85 9.20
N THR A 176 15.62 -33.53 8.59
CA THR A 176 15.32 -34.95 8.86
C THR A 176 16.12 -35.92 8.01
N THR A 177 16.60 -35.50 6.83
CA THR A 177 17.40 -36.33 5.91
C THR A 177 18.89 -36.34 6.25
N ARG A 178 19.24 -36.17 7.54
CA ARG A 178 20.64 -36.25 8.01
C ARG A 178 21.18 -37.67 8.02
#